data_AF-A0A4P5SW99-F1
#
_entry.id   AF-A0A4P5SW99-F1
#
_cell.length_a   1.000
_cell.length_b   1.000
_cell.length_c   1.000
_cell.angle_alpha   90.00
_cell.angle_beta   90.00
_cell.angle_gamma   90.00
#
_symmetry.space_group_name_H-M   'P 1'
#
loop_
_entity.id
_entity.type
_entity.pdbx_description
1 polymer ?
#
loop_
_entity_poly.entity_id
_entity_poly.type
_entity_poly.pdbx_seq_one_letter_code
_entity_poly.pdbx_strand_id
1 'polypeptide(L)'
;MPKVNRYIAAFKESYNTASLATIVALSFGLLSPVPFLTGLILEIAYLLTVPDSKWYEARMARRFDADIIERRRQMKEAILPTLRLEIQARLGHLEETRRQIDDHSQEDKEWFLEVLRKLDYLMDKFLLFAQKEAQFRSYLERLHTEIVGDTFDLHLEGEERTSDLPRRKRRMENDITHRPLNVVALDTVHGAEDQWGQRTAKEIQERYALEQEKIEQVLAQETDEANRAVLIKRKDILGRRDEFAGKIGKILGNISHQLRLVEDTFGLINDEIRARSPEQILADIEEVVIATDSMSSALEELAPYERMVSRIET
;
A
#
# COMPACT_ATOMS: atom_id res chain seq x y z
N MET A 1 0.72 -19.28 -1.21
CA MET A 1 1.80 -19.08 -2.20
C MET A 1 1.37 -19.62 -3.56
N PRO A 2 1.51 -18.87 -4.66
CA PRO A 2 1.27 -19.42 -5.99
C PRO A 2 2.22 -20.59 -6.22
N LYS A 3 1.68 -21.75 -6.63
CA LYS A 3 2.48 -22.92 -7.01
C LYS A 3 3.20 -22.60 -8.31
N VAL A 4 4.33 -21.89 -8.22
CA VAL A 4 5.23 -21.73 -9.36
C VAL A 4 5.67 -23.13 -9.77
N ASN A 5 5.49 -23.47 -11.05
CA ASN A 5 5.86 -24.78 -11.56
C ASN A 5 7.38 -24.97 -11.37
N ARG A 6 7.75 -25.87 -10.45
CA ARG A 6 9.14 -26.10 -10.00
C ARG A 6 10.07 -26.44 -11.16
N TYR A 7 9.55 -27.17 -12.16
CA TYR A 7 10.29 -27.54 -13.37
C TYR A 7 10.62 -26.33 -14.25
N ILE A 8 9.71 -25.37 -14.38
CA ILE A 8 9.95 -24.14 -15.15
C ILE A 8 10.98 -23.26 -14.43
N ALA A 9 10.94 -23.20 -13.10
CA ALA A 9 11.92 -22.47 -12.31
C ALA A 9 13.33 -23.07 -12.46
N ALA A 10 13.45 -24.41 -12.39
CA ALA A 10 14.71 -25.11 -12.59
C ALA A 10 15.28 -24.89 -14.00
N PHE A 11 14.43 -24.92 -15.03
CA PHE A 11 14.86 -24.71 -16.41
C PHE A 11 15.40 -23.28 -16.66
N LYS A 12 14.90 -22.28 -15.94
CA LYS A 12 15.31 -20.87 -16.08
C LYS A 12 16.60 -20.50 -15.33
N GLU A 13 17.21 -21.43 -14.58
CA GLU A 13 18.47 -21.12 -13.91
C GLU A 13 19.60 -20.87 -14.92
N SER A 14 20.37 -19.81 -14.70
CA SER A 14 21.45 -19.36 -15.60
C SER A 14 22.56 -20.40 -15.79
N TYR A 15 22.71 -21.34 -14.85
CA TYR A 15 23.64 -22.45 -14.99
C TYR A 15 23.20 -23.44 -16.07
N ASN A 16 21.89 -23.64 -16.24
CA ASN A 16 21.34 -24.57 -17.22
C ASN A 16 21.43 -24.01 -18.64
N THR A 17 21.22 -22.70 -18.79
CA THR A 17 21.41 -22.05 -20.09
C THR A 17 22.89 -22.04 -20.48
N ALA A 18 23.81 -21.84 -19.52
CA ALA A 18 25.24 -21.90 -19.76
C ALA A 18 25.75 -23.33 -20.08
N SER A 19 25.25 -24.36 -19.39
CA SER A 19 25.61 -25.76 -19.67
C SER A 19 25.12 -26.18 -21.06
N LEU A 20 23.87 -25.87 -21.40
CA LEU A 20 23.30 -26.14 -22.72
C LEU A 20 24.08 -25.43 -23.83
N ALA A 21 24.42 -24.14 -23.65
CA ALA A 21 25.23 -23.41 -24.62
C ALA A 21 26.62 -24.05 -24.79
N THR A 22 27.24 -24.51 -23.71
CA THR A 22 28.55 -25.19 -23.73
C THR A 22 28.47 -26.54 -24.45
N ILE A 23 27.43 -27.33 -24.20
CA ILE A 23 27.20 -28.63 -24.86
C ILE A 23 26.98 -28.45 -26.36
N VAL A 24 26.18 -27.45 -26.76
CA VAL A 24 25.97 -27.10 -28.16
C VAL A 24 27.28 -26.69 -28.82
N ALA A 25 28.06 -25.80 -28.17
CA ALA A 25 29.35 -25.35 -28.69
C ALA A 25 30.35 -26.50 -28.86
N LEU A 26 30.43 -27.42 -27.90
CA LEU A 26 31.29 -28.61 -27.98
C LEU A 26 30.86 -29.56 -29.10
N SER A 27 29.56 -29.72 -29.31
CA SER A 27 29.01 -30.58 -30.37
C SER A 27 29.34 -30.02 -31.76
N PHE A 28 29.25 -28.70 -31.94
CA PHE A 28 29.70 -28.03 -33.16
C PHE A 28 31.21 -28.13 -33.37
N GLY A 29 32.01 -27.92 -32.32
CA GLY A 29 33.47 -27.96 -32.41
C GLY A 29 34.03 -29.34 -32.73
N LEU A 30 33.39 -30.40 -32.22
CA LEU A 30 33.83 -31.79 -32.44
C LEU A 30 33.20 -32.44 -33.67
N LEU A 31 32.30 -31.74 -34.38
CA LEU A 31 31.52 -32.29 -35.50
C LEU A 31 30.86 -33.65 -35.19
N SER A 32 30.53 -33.87 -33.93
CA SER A 32 29.97 -35.12 -33.43
C SER A 32 28.67 -34.83 -32.68
N PRO A 33 27.58 -35.58 -32.95
CA PRO A 33 26.33 -35.43 -32.20
C PRO A 33 26.40 -36.09 -30.82
N VAL A 34 27.45 -36.86 -30.51
CA VAL A 34 27.56 -37.62 -29.26
C VAL A 34 27.57 -36.70 -28.02
N PRO A 35 28.36 -35.61 -27.96
CA PRO A 35 28.32 -34.68 -26.82
C PRO A 35 26.95 -34.06 -26.59
N PHE A 36 26.21 -33.77 -27.68
CA PHE A 36 24.85 -33.25 -27.60
C PHE A 36 23.89 -34.26 -26.96
N LEU A 37 23.90 -35.51 -27.43
CA LEU A 37 23.05 -36.58 -26.89
C LEU A 37 23.38 -36.91 -25.44
N THR A 38 24.67 -36.99 -25.09
CA THR A 38 25.11 -37.20 -23.71
C THR A 38 24.68 -36.05 -22.81
N GLY A 39 24.84 -34.81 -23.26
CA GLY A 39 24.37 -33.62 -22.56
C GLY A 39 22.85 -33.63 -22.35
N LEU A 40 22.08 -34.00 -23.37
CA LEU A 40 20.62 -34.09 -23.30
C LEU A 40 20.13 -35.15 -22.30
N ILE A 41 20.79 -36.31 -22.23
CA ILE A 41 20.46 -37.35 -21.24
C ILE A 41 20.78 -36.87 -19.82
N LEU A 42 21.94 -36.24 -19.62
CA LEU A 42 22.33 -35.68 -18.31
C LEU A 42 21.36 -34.58 -17.86
N GLU A 43 20.93 -33.72 -18.79
CA GLU A 43 19.94 -32.67 -18.56
C GLU A 43 18.58 -33.26 -18.12
N ILE A 44 18.09 -34.29 -18.82
CA ILE A 44 16.84 -34.97 -18.44
C ILE A 44 16.96 -35.60 -17.05
N ALA A 45 18.09 -36.25 -16.76
CA ALA A 45 18.33 -36.84 -15.44
C ALA A 45 18.39 -35.77 -14.33
N TYR A 46 19.00 -34.62 -14.60
CA TYR A 46 19.03 -33.48 -13.69
C TYR A 46 17.62 -32.95 -13.42
N LEU A 47 16.82 -32.71 -14.46
CA LEU A 47 15.46 -32.18 -14.34
C LEU A 47 14.49 -33.14 -13.62
N LEU A 48 14.75 -34.45 -13.65
CA LEU A 48 13.94 -35.44 -12.93
C LEU A 48 14.33 -35.57 -11.45
N THR A 49 15.59 -35.33 -11.09
CA THR A 49 16.10 -35.64 -9.74
C THR A 49 16.24 -34.41 -8.85
N VAL A 50 16.55 -33.26 -9.43
CA VAL A 50 16.87 -32.04 -8.68
C VAL A 50 15.64 -31.36 -8.06
N PRO A 51 14.48 -31.24 -8.75
CA PRO A 51 13.32 -30.55 -8.18
C PRO A 51 12.78 -31.16 -6.88
N ASP A 52 13.01 -32.47 -6.67
CA ASP A 52 12.56 -33.21 -5.48
C ASP A 52 13.66 -33.30 -4.39
N SER A 53 14.85 -32.76 -4.67
CA SER A 53 15.93 -32.78 -3.69
C SER A 53 15.68 -31.74 -2.58
N LYS A 54 15.81 -32.16 -1.31
CA LYS A 54 15.69 -31.28 -0.14
C LYS A 54 16.66 -30.09 -0.20
N TRP A 55 17.83 -30.28 -0.81
CA TRP A 55 18.81 -29.23 -1.04
C TRP A 55 18.27 -28.13 -1.96
N TYR A 56 17.63 -28.50 -3.08
CA TYR A 56 17.06 -27.55 -4.02
C TYR A 56 15.87 -26.80 -3.40
N GLU A 57 15.00 -27.50 -2.65
CA GLU A 57 13.92 -26.86 -1.91
C GLU A 57 14.45 -25.83 -0.89
N ALA A 58 15.47 -26.19 -0.10
CA ALA A 58 16.08 -25.28 0.86
C ALA A 58 16.76 -24.08 0.18
N ARG A 59 17.42 -24.29 -0.96
CA ARG A 59 18.04 -23.23 -1.76
C ARG A 59 16.99 -22.27 -2.32
N MET A 60 15.91 -22.80 -2.88
CA MET A 60 14.81 -22.00 -3.43
C MET A 60 14.08 -21.21 -2.34
N ALA A 61 13.86 -21.82 -1.17
CA ALA A 61 13.29 -21.13 -0.01
C ALA A 61 14.16 -19.93 0.38
N ARG A 62 15.48 -20.11 0.54
CA ARG A 62 16.41 -19.00 0.86
C ARG A 62 16.38 -17.87 -0.17
N ARG A 63 16.30 -18.22 -1.47
CA ARG A 63 16.22 -17.21 -2.52
C ARG A 63 14.91 -16.45 -2.45
N PHE A 64 13.81 -17.15 -2.25
CA PHE A 64 12.49 -16.54 -2.09
C PHE A 64 12.43 -15.63 -0.87
N ASP A 65 13.01 -16.06 0.25
CA ASP A 65 13.13 -15.25 1.47
C ASP A 65 13.97 -13.99 1.21
N ALA A 66 15.10 -14.11 0.50
CA ALA A 66 15.92 -12.97 0.11
C ALA A 66 15.18 -12.00 -0.84
N ASP A 67 14.43 -12.53 -1.81
CA ASP A 67 13.62 -11.73 -2.73
C ASP A 67 12.50 -10.99 -1.99
N ILE A 68 11.88 -11.60 -0.98
CA ILE A 68 10.89 -10.94 -0.10
C ILE A 68 11.53 -9.79 0.67
N ILE A 69 12.68 -10.03 1.31
CA ILE A 69 13.39 -9.02 2.09
C ILE A 69 13.76 -7.83 1.20
N GLU A 70 14.30 -8.10 0.01
CA GLU A 70 14.68 -7.06 -0.93
C GLU A 70 13.47 -6.27 -1.44
N ARG A 71 12.37 -6.97 -1.78
CA ARG A 71 11.12 -6.31 -2.18
C ARG A 71 10.56 -5.44 -1.06
N ARG A 72 10.58 -5.92 0.19
CA ARG A 72 10.14 -5.15 1.36
C ARG A 72 11.00 -3.91 1.54
N ARG A 73 12.32 -4.05 1.42
CA ARG A 73 13.27 -2.93 1.51
C ARG A 73 12.99 -1.87 0.46
N GLN A 74 12.81 -2.28 -0.80
CA GLN A 74 12.46 -1.37 -1.91
C GLN A 74 11.11 -0.68 -1.67
N MET A 75 10.09 -1.43 -1.22
CA MET A 75 8.79 -0.86 -0.91
C MET A 75 8.89 0.16 0.23
N LYS A 76 9.60 -0.19 1.31
CA LYS A 76 9.87 0.70 2.44
C LYS A 76 10.57 1.97 1.99
N GLU A 77 11.68 1.85 1.27
CA GLU A 77 12.44 3.01 0.76
C GLU A 77 11.57 3.93 -0.11
N ALA A 78 10.69 3.37 -0.93
CA ALA A 78 9.80 4.13 -1.79
C ALA A 78 8.67 4.85 -1.03
N ILE A 79 8.07 4.22 -0.01
CA ILE A 79 6.88 4.76 0.66
C ILE A 79 7.22 5.58 1.91
N LEU A 80 8.32 5.29 2.60
CA LEU A 80 8.63 5.89 3.91
C LEU A 80 8.63 7.42 3.89
N PRO A 81 9.13 8.13 2.85
CA PRO A 81 9.03 9.59 2.77
C PRO A 81 7.61 10.14 2.67
N THR A 82 6.65 9.34 2.17
CA THR A 82 5.24 9.74 2.04
C THR A 82 4.40 9.35 3.25
N LEU A 83 4.92 8.50 4.13
CA LEU A 83 4.22 8.08 5.34
C LEU A 83 4.29 9.15 6.43
N ARG A 84 3.24 9.23 7.24
CA ARG A 84 3.22 10.05 8.45
C ARG A 84 4.20 9.53 9.51
N LEU A 85 4.72 10.42 10.33
CA LEU A 85 5.68 10.08 11.40
C LEU A 85 5.17 8.99 12.35
N GLU A 86 3.88 8.98 12.65
CA GLU A 86 3.29 7.94 13.51
C GLU A 86 3.33 6.56 12.85
N ILE A 87 2.95 6.46 11.57
CA ILE A 87 2.99 5.19 10.83
C ILE A 87 4.45 4.73 10.69
N GLN A 88 5.39 5.65 10.48
CA GLN A 88 6.82 5.34 10.48
C GLN A 88 7.29 4.78 11.84
N ALA A 89 6.82 5.37 12.95
CA ALA A 89 7.14 4.90 14.29
C ALA A 89 6.58 3.50 14.56
N ARG A 90 5.32 3.24 14.18
CA ARG A 90 4.69 1.92 14.28
C ARG A 90 5.44 0.87 13.45
N LEU A 91 5.84 1.21 12.23
CA LEU A 91 6.67 0.32 11.40
C LEU A 91 8.01 0.01 12.09
N GLY A 92 8.67 1.02 12.66
CA GLY A 92 9.90 0.83 13.42
C GLY A 92 9.70 -0.09 14.64
N HIS A 93 8.56 0.05 15.32
CA HIS A 93 8.18 -0.83 16.44
C HIS A 93 7.97 -2.28 15.97
N LEU A 94 7.20 -2.51 14.89
CA LEU A 94 7.01 -3.83 14.30
C LEU A 94 8.34 -4.50 13.93
N GLU A 95 9.28 -3.75 13.33
CA GLU A 95 10.61 -4.23 12.96
C GLU A 95 11.47 -4.60 14.16
N GLU A 96 11.34 -3.86 15.27
CA GLU A 96 12.00 -4.16 16.54
C GLU A 96 11.41 -5.41 17.18
N THR A 97 10.09 -5.48 17.30
CA THR A 97 9.38 -6.63 17.87
C THR A 97 9.66 -7.92 17.08
N ARG A 98 9.69 -7.84 15.75
CA ARG A 98 10.07 -8.97 14.89
C ARG A 98 11.49 -9.45 15.16
N ARG A 99 12.44 -8.55 15.37
CA ARG A 99 13.84 -8.90 15.70
C ARG A 99 13.92 -9.57 17.07
N GLN A 100 13.19 -9.07 18.06
CA GLN A 100 13.11 -9.69 19.38
C GLN A 100 12.55 -11.11 19.30
N ILE A 101 11.48 -11.34 18.53
CA ILE A 101 10.91 -12.68 18.30
C ILE A 101 11.95 -13.63 17.67
N ASP A 102 12.73 -13.14 16.70
CA ASP A 102 13.78 -13.93 16.02
C ASP A 102 14.89 -14.34 16.98
N ASP A 103 15.36 -13.43 17.84
CA ASP A 103 16.40 -13.70 18.84
C ASP A 103 16.00 -14.78 19.86
N HIS A 104 14.71 -14.99 20.07
CA HIS A 104 14.16 -16.00 20.98
C HIS A 104 14.08 -17.43 20.40
N SER A 105 14.33 -17.64 19.10
CA SER A 105 14.02 -18.88 18.36
C SER A 105 14.98 -20.07 18.54
N GLN A 106 15.77 -20.14 19.63
CA GLN A 106 16.90 -21.08 19.72
C GLN A 106 16.53 -22.56 19.91
N GLU A 107 15.35 -22.89 20.46
CA GLU A 107 15.02 -24.26 20.88
C GLU A 107 14.20 -25.07 19.86
N ASP A 108 13.23 -24.46 19.14
CA ASP A 108 12.33 -25.17 18.21
C ASP A 108 12.22 -24.51 16.83
N LYS A 109 13.20 -24.77 15.97
CA LYS A 109 13.37 -24.01 14.72
C LYS A 109 12.19 -24.06 13.74
N GLU A 110 11.45 -25.17 13.65
CA GLU A 110 10.48 -25.32 12.54
C GLU A 110 9.23 -24.47 12.70
N TRP A 111 8.55 -24.50 13.85
CA TRP A 111 7.33 -23.71 14.05
C TRP A 111 7.63 -22.22 14.21
N PHE A 112 8.74 -21.85 14.84
CA PHE A 112 9.20 -20.46 14.94
C PHE A 112 9.44 -19.84 13.56
N LEU A 113 10.02 -20.60 12.62
CA LEU A 113 10.19 -20.13 11.24
C LEU A 113 8.85 -19.88 10.55
N GLU A 114 7.81 -20.66 10.86
CA GLU A 114 6.47 -20.42 10.34
C GLU A 114 5.86 -19.14 10.91
N VAL A 115 6.00 -18.90 12.22
CA VAL A 115 5.60 -17.64 12.86
C VAL A 115 6.30 -16.46 12.21
N LEU A 116 7.64 -16.51 12.09
CA LEU A 116 8.42 -15.43 11.46
C LEU A 116 7.97 -15.16 10.02
N ARG A 117 7.68 -16.20 9.23
CA ARG A 117 7.16 -16.03 7.86
C ARG A 117 5.80 -15.35 7.82
N LYS A 118 4.90 -15.70 8.73
CA LYS A 118 3.57 -15.07 8.81
C LYS A 118 3.67 -13.64 9.32
N LEU A 119 4.54 -13.34 10.28
CA LEU A 119 4.85 -11.96 10.69
C LEU A 119 5.44 -11.15 9.54
N ASP A 120 6.41 -11.70 8.82
CA ASP A 120 7.01 -11.08 7.64
C ASP A 120 5.93 -10.78 6.57
N TYR A 121 4.96 -11.69 6.38
CA TYR A 121 3.81 -11.43 5.51
C TYR A 121 2.93 -10.28 6.01
N LEU A 122 2.62 -10.24 7.31
CA LEU A 122 1.84 -9.16 7.91
C LEU A 122 2.56 -7.81 7.81
N MET A 123 3.89 -7.77 7.89
CA MET A 123 4.66 -6.55 7.65
C MET A 123 4.52 -6.07 6.20
N ASP A 124 4.55 -6.97 5.21
CA ASP A 124 4.35 -6.59 3.82
C ASP A 124 2.93 -6.02 3.61
N LYS A 125 1.93 -6.60 4.26
CA LYS A 125 0.56 -6.07 4.27
C LYS A 125 0.46 -4.72 4.97
N PHE A 126 1.15 -4.54 6.09
CA PHE A 126 1.23 -3.26 6.78
C PHE A 126 1.78 -2.17 5.87
N LEU A 127 2.87 -2.43 5.14
CA LEU A 127 3.44 -1.46 4.18
C LEU A 127 2.46 -1.14 3.04
N LEU A 128 1.78 -2.16 2.49
CA LEU A 128 0.74 -1.96 1.47
C LEU A 128 -0.38 -1.06 1.98
N PHE A 129 -0.87 -1.31 3.18
CA PHE A 129 -1.93 -0.52 3.81
C PHE A 129 -1.48 0.91 4.15
N ALA A 130 -0.26 1.06 4.68
CA ALA A 130 0.34 2.36 4.95
C ALA A 130 0.48 3.20 3.65
N GLN A 131 0.90 2.57 2.55
CA GLN A 131 0.95 3.22 1.25
C GLN A 131 -0.43 3.69 0.80
N LYS A 132 -1.45 2.83 0.94
CA LYS A 132 -2.84 3.15 0.56
C LYS A 132 -3.45 4.24 1.44
N GLU A 133 -3.17 4.24 2.75
CA GLU A 133 -3.54 5.32 3.66
C GLU A 133 -2.99 6.66 3.16
N ALA A 134 -1.68 6.73 2.90
CA ALA A 134 -1.04 7.96 2.45
C ALA A 134 -1.61 8.47 1.12
N GLN A 135 -1.89 7.57 0.18
CA GLN A 135 -2.52 7.89 -1.11
C GLN A 135 -3.92 8.49 -0.93
N PHE A 136 -4.77 7.81 -0.16
CA PHE A 136 -6.15 8.23 0.10
C PHE A 136 -6.23 9.53 0.91
N ARG A 137 -5.33 9.70 1.88
CA ARG A 137 -5.20 10.93 2.64
C ARG A 137 -4.85 12.11 1.75
N SER A 138 -3.80 11.96 0.94
CA SER A 138 -3.36 12.98 -0.03
C SER A 138 -4.48 13.36 -1.00
N TYR A 139 -5.29 12.37 -1.41
CA TYR A 139 -6.44 12.60 -2.27
C TYR A 139 -7.52 13.45 -1.57
N LEU A 140 -7.94 13.09 -0.35
CA LEU A 140 -8.92 13.89 0.40
C LEU A 140 -8.40 15.30 0.69
N GLU A 141 -7.12 15.46 1.01
CA GLU A 141 -6.50 16.77 1.24
C GLU A 141 -6.54 17.64 -0.02
N ARG A 142 -6.29 17.05 -1.20
CA ARG A 142 -6.40 17.75 -2.49
C ARG A 142 -7.83 18.20 -2.75
N LEU A 143 -8.81 17.29 -2.60
CA LEU A 143 -10.23 17.62 -2.77
C LEU A 143 -10.68 18.73 -1.83
N HIS A 144 -10.29 18.63 -0.57
CA HIS A 144 -10.61 19.63 0.44
C HIS A 144 -10.00 20.99 0.09
N THR A 145 -8.74 21.02 -0.36
CA THR A 145 -8.07 22.26 -0.78
C THR A 145 -8.72 22.88 -2.01
N GLU A 146 -9.11 22.07 -3.01
CA GLU A 146 -9.84 22.51 -4.20
C GLU A 146 -11.16 23.20 -3.81
N ILE A 147 -11.95 22.56 -2.95
CA ILE A 147 -13.22 23.09 -2.45
C ILE A 147 -13.06 24.41 -1.68
N VAL A 148 -12.04 24.49 -0.81
CA VAL A 148 -11.78 25.68 -0.01
C VAL A 148 -11.23 26.81 -0.89
N GLY A 149 -10.39 26.49 -1.88
CA GLY A 149 -9.80 27.43 -2.83
C GLY A 149 -10.81 28.03 -3.81
N ASP A 150 -11.69 27.22 -4.41
CA ASP A 150 -12.71 27.68 -5.37
C ASP A 150 -13.72 28.66 -4.75
N THR A 151 -13.83 28.65 -3.42
CA THR A 151 -14.68 29.60 -2.70
C THR A 151 -14.16 31.04 -2.79
N PHE A 152 -12.89 31.23 -3.15
CA PHE A 152 -12.25 32.54 -3.24
C PHE A 152 -12.38 33.22 -4.61
N ASP A 153 -12.54 32.46 -5.70
CA ASP A 153 -12.52 33.00 -7.07
C ASP A 153 -13.91 33.33 -7.65
N LEU A 154 -15.01 32.87 -7.05
CA LEU A 154 -16.38 33.15 -7.52
C LEU A 154 -16.93 34.54 -7.15
N HIS A 155 -16.09 35.51 -6.77
CA HIS A 155 -16.54 36.85 -6.35
C HIS A 155 -15.89 38.04 -7.07
N LEU A 156 -15.09 37.85 -8.14
CA LEU A 156 -14.35 38.97 -8.74
C LEU A 156 -14.32 39.01 -10.28
N GLU A 157 -15.43 38.68 -10.96
CA GLU A 157 -15.58 38.97 -12.41
C GLU A 157 -16.75 39.91 -12.76
N GLY A 158 -17.37 40.56 -11.75
CA GLY A 158 -18.46 41.52 -11.96
C GLY A 158 -18.11 43.00 -11.76
N GLU A 159 -16.93 43.33 -11.22
CA GLU A 159 -16.52 44.73 -11.00
C GLU A 159 -15.28 45.06 -11.83
N GLU A 160 -15.46 45.95 -12.80
CA GLU A 160 -14.41 46.63 -13.54
C GLU A 160 -13.34 47.20 -12.60
N ARG A 161 -12.26 46.45 -12.34
CA ARG A 161 -11.07 46.96 -11.66
C ARG A 161 -10.28 47.87 -12.59
N THR A 162 -10.70 49.12 -12.64
CA THR A 162 -9.77 50.23 -12.71
C THR A 162 -9.21 50.51 -11.31
N SER A 163 -7.97 51.01 -11.24
CA SER A 163 -7.21 51.51 -10.07
C SER A 163 -6.26 50.53 -9.35
N ASP A 164 -5.00 50.62 -9.80
CA ASP A 164 -3.81 50.90 -8.98
C ASP A 164 -3.94 50.73 -7.46
N LEU A 165 -3.31 49.67 -6.93
CA LEU A 165 -2.80 49.71 -5.56
C LEU A 165 -1.38 49.13 -5.44
N PRO A 166 -0.53 49.75 -4.58
CA PRO A 166 0.90 49.53 -4.58
C PRO A 166 1.34 48.34 -3.71
N ARG A 167 2.44 47.73 -4.15
CA ARG A 167 3.37 46.86 -3.39
C ARG A 167 3.40 47.17 -1.89
N ARG A 168 2.81 46.29 -1.06
CA ARG A 168 3.11 46.23 0.38
C ARG A 168 3.93 44.98 0.70
N LYS A 169 5.25 45.19 0.64
CA LYS A 169 6.31 44.30 1.08
C LYS A 169 6.34 44.21 2.61
N ARG A 170 6.71 43.03 3.13
CA ARG A 170 7.42 42.77 4.40
C ARG A 170 6.75 43.21 5.72
N ARG A 171 6.17 42.24 6.43
CA ARG A 171 6.42 42.00 7.87
C ARG A 171 5.63 40.78 8.34
N MET A 172 6.27 39.61 8.43
CA MET A 172 5.87 38.54 9.36
C MET A 172 6.99 37.49 9.36
N GLU A 173 8.07 37.84 10.03
CA GLU A 173 9.16 36.95 10.41
C GLU A 173 9.43 37.30 11.88
N ASN A 174 9.44 36.28 12.75
CA ASN A 174 9.57 36.31 14.21
C ASN A 174 8.28 36.44 15.03
N ASP A 175 7.53 35.34 15.16
CA ASP A 175 7.00 34.94 16.48
C ASP A 175 6.62 33.44 16.50
N ILE A 176 7.60 32.56 16.73
CA ILE A 176 7.33 31.16 17.11
C ILE A 176 8.12 30.91 18.38
N THR A 177 7.56 31.37 19.51
CA THR A 177 8.02 30.98 20.84
C THR A 177 7.64 29.54 21.14
N HIS A 178 8.62 28.78 21.62
CA HIS A 178 8.54 27.40 22.09
C HIS A 178 7.33 27.14 23.00
N ARG A 179 6.38 26.34 22.52
CA ARG A 179 5.32 25.74 23.34
C ARG A 179 5.88 24.49 24.02
N PRO A 180 5.84 24.37 25.36
CA PRO A 180 6.30 23.18 26.04
C PRO A 180 5.43 21.97 25.62
N LEU A 181 6.10 20.91 25.14
CA LEU A 181 5.52 19.60 24.85
C LEU A 181 4.99 19.01 26.15
N ASN A 182 3.70 19.23 26.41
CA ASN A 182 2.99 18.57 27.48
C ASN A 182 2.66 17.16 26.99
N VAL A 183 3.40 16.16 27.49
CA VAL A 183 3.19 14.73 27.22
C VAL A 183 1.91 14.30 27.95
N VAL A 184 0.77 14.71 27.42
CA VAL A 184 -0.56 14.38 27.93
C VAL A 184 -1.10 13.22 27.10
N ALA A 185 -1.27 12.07 27.77
CA ALA A 185 -2.10 10.92 27.41
C ALA A 185 -2.09 10.47 25.93
N LEU A 186 -1.20 9.51 25.61
CA LEU A 186 -1.11 8.86 24.29
C LEU A 186 -2.45 8.24 23.84
N ASP A 187 -3.27 7.76 24.77
CA ASP A 187 -4.54 7.08 24.46
C ASP A 187 -5.62 7.99 23.87
N THR A 188 -5.61 9.31 24.15
CA THR A 188 -6.59 10.25 23.58
C THR A 188 -6.26 10.70 22.15
N VAL A 189 -5.01 10.52 21.72
CA VAL A 189 -4.57 10.96 20.38
C VAL A 189 -5.05 9.99 19.30
N HIS A 190 -5.09 8.70 19.60
CA HIS A 190 -5.37 7.66 18.61
C HIS A 190 -6.81 7.67 18.08
N GLY A 191 -7.79 8.06 18.89
CA GLY A 191 -9.19 8.19 18.43
C GLY A 191 -9.44 9.40 17.52
N ALA A 192 -8.62 10.46 17.63
CA ALA A 192 -8.78 11.67 16.82
C ALA A 192 -8.35 11.43 15.37
N GLU A 193 -7.37 10.56 15.15
CA GLU A 193 -6.83 10.27 13.82
C GLU A 193 -7.76 9.40 12.98
N ASP A 194 -8.34 8.38 13.61
CA ASP A 194 -9.33 7.49 12.97
C ASP A 194 -10.54 8.28 12.45
N GLN A 195 -10.83 9.44 13.07
CA GLN A 195 -11.92 10.32 12.70
C GLN A 195 -11.57 11.36 11.64
N TRP A 196 -10.28 11.62 11.38
CA TRP A 196 -9.87 12.66 10.43
C TRP A 196 -10.42 12.37 9.03
N GLY A 197 -10.22 11.15 8.51
CA GLY A 197 -10.63 10.78 7.16
C GLY A 197 -12.15 10.86 6.96
N GLN A 198 -12.91 10.44 7.98
CA GLN A 198 -14.38 10.52 7.95
C GLN A 198 -14.87 11.97 8.03
N ARG A 199 -14.25 12.80 8.87
CA ARG A 199 -14.62 14.21 9.02
C ARG A 199 -14.33 14.99 7.73
N THR A 200 -13.14 14.86 7.18
CA THR A 200 -12.75 15.54 5.94
C THR A 200 -13.60 15.07 4.76
N ALA A 201 -13.86 13.77 4.63
CA ALA A 201 -14.78 13.26 3.63
C ALA A 201 -16.18 13.88 3.78
N LYS A 202 -16.72 13.97 5.00
CA LYS A 202 -18.02 14.58 5.27
C LYS A 202 -18.06 16.07 4.88
N GLU A 203 -17.03 16.83 5.23
CA GLU A 203 -16.91 18.24 4.86
C GLU A 203 -16.89 18.45 3.33
N ILE A 204 -16.15 17.59 2.62
CA ILE A 204 -16.13 17.55 1.15
C ILE A 204 -17.53 17.26 0.59
N GLN A 205 -18.21 16.24 1.13
CA GLN A 205 -19.54 15.84 0.68
C GLN A 205 -20.59 16.94 0.91
N GLU A 206 -20.57 17.58 2.08
CA GLU A 206 -21.44 18.72 2.40
C GLU A 206 -21.24 19.87 1.41
N ARG A 207 -20.00 20.15 1.01
CA ARG A 207 -19.75 21.16 -0.02
C ARG A 207 -20.30 20.75 -1.39
N TYR A 208 -20.01 19.53 -1.84
CA TYR A 208 -20.50 19.07 -3.13
C TYR A 208 -22.02 19.05 -3.20
N ALA A 209 -22.71 18.71 -2.11
CA ALA A 209 -24.16 18.81 -2.03
C ALA A 209 -24.65 20.25 -2.28
N LEU A 210 -24.03 21.25 -1.65
CA LEU A 210 -24.36 22.66 -1.87
C LEU A 210 -24.09 23.11 -3.30
N GLU A 211 -23.00 22.65 -3.91
CA GLU A 211 -22.66 22.99 -5.30
C GLU A 211 -23.63 22.34 -6.29
N GLN A 212 -24.00 21.09 -6.06
CA GLN A 212 -25.02 20.39 -6.86
C GLN A 212 -26.37 21.09 -6.78
N GLU A 213 -26.77 21.58 -5.60
CA GLU A 213 -28.00 22.37 -5.43
C GLU A 213 -27.95 23.67 -6.24
N LYS A 214 -26.82 24.38 -6.21
CA LYS A 214 -26.63 25.58 -7.04
C LYS A 214 -26.72 25.28 -8.53
N ILE A 215 -26.08 24.20 -8.99
CA ILE A 215 -26.16 23.77 -10.39
C ILE A 215 -27.60 23.45 -10.77
N GLU A 216 -28.37 22.82 -9.87
CA GLU A 216 -29.79 22.54 -10.11
C GLU A 216 -30.62 23.81 -10.27
N GLN A 217 -30.37 24.82 -9.44
CA GLN A 217 -31.04 26.12 -9.54
C GLN A 217 -30.73 26.83 -10.87
N VAL A 218 -29.47 26.76 -11.34
CA VAL A 218 -29.07 27.31 -12.65
C VAL A 218 -29.68 26.52 -13.80
N LEU A 219 -29.68 25.18 -13.71
CA LEU A 219 -30.30 24.29 -14.70
C LEU A 219 -31.79 24.57 -14.91
N ALA A 220 -32.50 24.98 -13.86
CA ALA A 220 -33.92 25.32 -13.95
C ALA A 220 -34.18 26.63 -14.73
N GLN A 221 -33.17 27.51 -14.82
CA GLN A 221 -33.27 28.81 -15.49
C GLN A 221 -32.60 28.80 -16.88
N GLU A 222 -31.71 27.84 -17.14
CA GLU A 222 -30.97 27.74 -18.39
C GLU A 222 -31.86 27.24 -19.55
N THR A 223 -31.88 28.02 -20.63
CA THR A 223 -32.65 27.74 -21.85
C THR A 223 -31.78 27.18 -22.97
N ASP A 224 -30.47 27.46 -22.96
CA ASP A 224 -29.55 26.96 -23.97
C ASP A 224 -29.24 25.47 -23.76
N GLU A 225 -29.43 24.67 -24.81
CA GLU A 225 -29.29 23.21 -24.75
C GLU A 225 -27.83 22.79 -24.51
N ALA A 226 -26.87 23.52 -25.11
CA ALA A 226 -25.46 23.22 -24.95
C ALA A 226 -24.97 23.49 -23.52
N ASN A 227 -25.29 24.65 -22.95
CA ASN A 227 -24.99 24.97 -21.55
C ASN A 227 -25.65 23.99 -20.58
N ARG A 228 -26.92 23.63 -20.82
CA ARG A 228 -27.64 22.65 -20.01
C ARG A 228 -26.94 21.29 -20.00
N ALA A 229 -26.46 20.82 -21.17
CA ALA A 229 -25.73 19.55 -21.26
C ALA A 229 -24.41 19.59 -20.45
N VAL A 230 -23.69 20.71 -20.45
CA VAL A 230 -22.48 20.90 -19.65
C VAL A 230 -22.79 20.87 -18.15
N LEU A 231 -23.84 21.58 -17.71
CA LEU A 231 -24.26 21.63 -16.30
C LEU A 231 -24.71 20.25 -15.79
N ILE A 232 -25.46 19.49 -16.59
CA ILE A 232 -25.84 18.11 -16.26
C ILE A 232 -24.60 17.23 -16.07
N LYS A 233 -23.63 17.32 -16.99
CA LYS A 233 -22.38 16.56 -16.90
C LYS A 233 -21.57 16.95 -15.67
N ARG A 234 -21.48 18.25 -15.34
CA ARG A 234 -20.80 18.73 -14.13
C ARG A 234 -21.46 18.16 -12.87
N LYS A 235 -22.80 18.21 -12.78
CA LYS A 235 -23.55 17.65 -11.66
C LYS A 235 -23.28 16.15 -11.48
N ASP A 236 -23.28 15.38 -12.57
CA ASP A 236 -22.95 13.95 -12.56
C ASP A 236 -21.52 13.68 -12.06
N ILE A 237 -20.54 14.48 -12.51
CA ILE A 237 -19.15 14.38 -12.03
C ILE A 237 -19.07 14.66 -10.53
N LEU A 238 -19.72 15.72 -10.04
CA LEU A 238 -19.75 16.03 -8.60
C LEU A 238 -20.43 14.91 -7.80
N GLY A 239 -21.50 14.31 -8.31
CA GLY A 239 -22.18 13.18 -7.67
C GLY A 239 -21.25 11.97 -7.49
N ARG A 240 -20.46 11.65 -8.52
CA ARG A 240 -19.47 10.57 -8.45
C ARG A 240 -18.30 10.88 -7.51
N ARG A 241 -17.85 12.14 -7.48
CA ARG A 241 -16.79 12.59 -6.54
C ARG A 241 -17.26 12.56 -5.10
N ASP A 242 -18.49 12.97 -4.82
CA ASP A 242 -19.14 12.90 -3.51
C ASP A 242 -19.18 11.46 -2.98
N GLU A 243 -19.72 10.53 -3.78
CA GLU A 243 -19.82 9.12 -3.40
C GLU A 243 -18.43 8.51 -3.12
N PHE A 244 -17.45 8.85 -3.98
CA PHE A 244 -16.10 8.34 -3.84
C PHE A 244 -15.36 8.90 -2.63
N ALA A 245 -15.51 10.19 -2.33
CA ALA A 245 -14.95 10.79 -1.11
C ALA A 245 -15.49 10.12 0.15
N GLY A 246 -16.81 9.87 0.21
CA GLY A 246 -17.44 9.15 1.31
C GLY A 246 -16.93 7.70 1.47
N LYS A 247 -16.71 7.00 0.35
CA LYS A 247 -16.09 5.66 0.35
C LYS A 247 -14.67 5.70 0.91
N ILE A 248 -13.83 6.61 0.43
CA ILE A 248 -12.45 6.76 0.92
C ILE A 248 -12.42 7.06 2.42
N GLY A 249 -13.29 7.95 2.92
CA GLY A 249 -13.37 8.26 4.34
C GLY A 249 -13.63 7.02 5.23
N LYS A 250 -14.51 6.11 4.80
CA LYS A 250 -14.78 4.85 5.49
C LYS A 250 -13.58 3.89 5.44
N ILE A 251 -12.96 3.79 4.26
CA ILE A 251 -11.84 2.88 4.02
C ILE A 251 -10.59 3.29 4.79
N LEU A 252 -10.32 4.59 4.90
CA LEU A 252 -9.26 5.11 5.76
C LEU A 252 -9.43 4.68 7.22
N GLY A 253 -10.66 4.74 7.75
CA GLY A 253 -10.97 4.24 9.09
C GLY A 253 -10.67 2.74 9.23
N ASN A 254 -11.07 1.94 8.24
CA ASN A 254 -10.79 0.49 8.23
C ASN A 254 -9.29 0.20 8.13
N ILE A 255 -8.55 0.90 7.25
CA ILE A 255 -7.09 0.75 7.12
C ILE A 255 -6.41 1.07 8.45
N SER A 256 -6.77 2.17 9.10
CA SER A 256 -6.19 2.55 10.39
C SER A 256 -6.40 1.47 11.46
N HIS A 257 -7.60 0.90 11.51
CA HIS A 257 -7.91 -0.22 12.40
C HIS A 257 -7.07 -1.47 12.09
N GLN A 258 -6.91 -1.82 10.81
CA GLN A 258 -6.09 -2.98 10.40
C GLN A 258 -4.61 -2.78 10.72
N LEU A 259 -4.07 -1.58 10.51
CA LEU A 259 -2.69 -1.25 10.89
C LEU A 259 -2.47 -1.45 12.40
N ARG A 260 -3.44 -1.03 13.22
CA ARG A 260 -3.41 -1.25 14.68
C ARG A 260 -3.52 -2.72 15.04
N LEU A 261 -4.44 -3.47 14.41
CA LEU A 261 -4.58 -4.90 14.64
C LEU A 261 -3.27 -5.66 14.39
N VAL A 262 -2.56 -5.33 13.31
CA VAL A 262 -1.24 -5.93 13.02
C VAL A 262 -0.22 -5.59 14.10
N GLU A 263 -0.18 -4.34 14.57
CA GLU A 263 0.68 -3.91 15.68
C GLU A 263 0.38 -4.65 16.98
N ASP A 264 -0.88 -4.71 17.38
CA ASP A 264 -1.34 -5.42 18.58
C ASP A 264 -0.99 -6.91 18.50
N THR A 265 -1.13 -7.51 17.32
CA THR A 265 -0.78 -8.92 17.07
C THR A 265 0.72 -9.18 17.30
N PHE A 266 1.59 -8.29 16.82
CA PHE A 266 3.04 -8.42 17.06
C PHE A 266 3.37 -8.30 18.55
N GLY A 267 2.75 -7.35 19.25
CA GLY A 267 2.90 -7.18 20.70
C GLY A 267 2.49 -8.43 21.46
N LEU A 268 1.28 -8.94 21.20
CA LEU A 268 0.75 -10.16 21.82
C LEU A 268 1.68 -11.36 21.58
N ILE A 269 2.12 -11.57 20.34
CA ILE A 269 3.01 -12.69 20.02
C ILE A 269 4.32 -12.55 20.78
N ASN A 270 4.93 -11.37 20.80
CA ASN A 270 6.18 -11.15 21.52
C ASN A 270 6.06 -11.47 23.02
N ASP A 271 4.96 -11.07 23.64
CA ASP A 271 4.71 -11.30 25.07
C ASP A 271 4.37 -12.78 25.37
N GLU A 272 3.65 -13.44 24.47
CA GLU A 272 3.05 -14.75 24.73
C GLU A 272 3.81 -15.93 24.10
N ILE A 273 4.84 -15.68 23.28
CA ILE A 273 5.57 -16.73 22.54
C ILE A 273 6.16 -17.83 23.42
N ARG A 274 6.42 -17.52 24.70
CA ARG A 274 6.93 -18.48 25.70
C ARG A 274 5.84 -19.13 26.55
N ALA A 275 4.66 -18.51 26.61
CA ALA A 275 3.60 -18.88 27.54
C ALA A 275 2.49 -19.69 26.88
N ARG A 276 2.30 -19.56 25.56
CA ARG A 276 1.25 -20.24 24.78
C ARG A 276 1.79 -21.39 23.96
N SER A 277 0.90 -22.30 23.56
CA SER A 277 1.28 -23.38 22.66
C SER A 277 1.52 -22.84 21.24
N PRO A 278 2.47 -23.42 20.47
CA PRO A 278 2.75 -23.02 19.09
C PRO A 278 1.49 -22.98 18.21
N GLU A 279 0.58 -23.92 18.38
CA GLU A 279 -0.65 -24.02 17.59
C GLU A 279 -1.60 -22.86 17.85
N GLN A 280 -1.70 -22.39 19.10
CA GLN A 280 -2.51 -21.24 19.46
C GLN A 280 -1.96 -19.96 18.83
N ILE A 281 -0.65 -19.75 18.94
CA ILE A 281 0.02 -18.58 18.34
C ILE A 281 -0.17 -18.57 16.81
N LEU A 282 0.02 -19.72 16.16
CA LEU A 282 -0.16 -19.83 14.72
C LEU A 282 -1.61 -19.58 14.27
N ALA A 283 -2.59 -20.05 15.05
CA ALA A 283 -4.00 -19.81 14.80
C ALA A 283 -4.37 -18.33 14.94
N ASP A 284 -3.90 -17.66 16.00
CA ASP A 284 -4.12 -16.24 16.23
C ASP A 284 -3.53 -15.41 15.08
N ILE A 285 -2.30 -15.73 14.64
CA ILE A 285 -1.68 -15.08 13.47
C ILE A 285 -2.50 -15.34 12.20
N GLU A 286 -2.99 -16.56 12.01
CA GLU A 286 -3.75 -16.93 10.82
C GLU A 286 -5.08 -16.17 10.71
N GLU A 287 -5.77 -15.95 11.82
CA GLU A 287 -6.97 -15.11 11.85
C GLU A 287 -6.67 -13.68 11.37
N VAL A 288 -5.56 -13.10 11.84
CA VAL A 288 -5.13 -11.76 11.43
C VAL A 288 -4.73 -11.74 9.95
N VAL A 289 -4.03 -12.77 9.47
CA VAL A 289 -3.70 -12.93 8.05
C VAL A 289 -4.98 -12.94 7.20
N ILE A 290 -5.98 -13.74 7.58
CA ILE A 290 -7.27 -13.81 6.87
C ILE A 290 -7.97 -12.44 6.86
N ALA A 291 -7.98 -11.73 7.99
CA ALA A 291 -8.55 -10.39 8.09
C ALA A 291 -7.85 -9.39 7.15
N THR A 292 -6.50 -9.39 7.13
CA THR A 292 -5.73 -8.52 6.22
C THR A 292 -5.93 -8.87 4.75
N ASP A 293 -6.13 -10.15 4.42
CA ASP A 293 -6.42 -10.56 3.04
C ASP A 293 -7.81 -10.12 2.58
N SER A 294 -8.82 -10.23 3.45
CA SER A 294 -10.15 -9.70 3.16
C SER A 294 -10.11 -8.19 2.88
N MET A 295 -9.36 -7.42 3.68
CA MET A 295 -9.19 -5.98 3.44
C MET A 295 -8.41 -5.69 2.15
N SER A 296 -7.41 -6.51 1.82
CA SER A 296 -6.66 -6.37 0.56
C SER A 296 -7.60 -6.52 -0.65
N SER A 297 -8.49 -7.50 -0.63
CA SER A 297 -9.51 -7.66 -1.68
C SER A 297 -10.47 -6.47 -1.75
N ALA A 298 -10.91 -5.93 -0.60
CA ALA A 298 -11.75 -4.73 -0.57
C ALA A 298 -11.05 -3.50 -1.18
N LEU A 299 -9.72 -3.38 -1.01
CA LEU A 299 -8.93 -2.32 -1.65
C LEU A 299 -8.81 -2.52 -3.17
N GLU A 300 -8.72 -3.77 -3.64
CA GLU A 300 -8.68 -4.07 -5.07
C GLU A 300 -10.01 -3.71 -5.78
N GLU A 301 -11.15 -3.87 -5.09
CA GLU A 301 -12.46 -3.45 -5.59
C GLU A 301 -12.57 -1.94 -5.85
N LEU A 302 -11.67 -1.13 -5.26
CA LEU A 302 -11.63 0.32 -5.46
C LEU A 302 -10.79 0.76 -6.67
N ALA A 303 -9.97 -0.13 -7.21
CA ALA A 303 -9.09 0.19 -8.34
C ALA A 303 -9.83 0.79 -9.57
N PRO A 304 -11.09 0.39 -9.90
CA PRO A 304 -11.85 1.04 -10.96
C PRO A 304 -12.13 2.53 -10.69
N TYR A 305 -12.38 2.91 -9.43
CA TYR A 305 -12.65 4.29 -9.06
C TYR A 305 -11.39 5.15 -9.13
N GLU A 306 -10.24 4.63 -8.71
CA GLU A 306 -8.94 5.30 -8.86
C GLU A 306 -8.69 5.65 -10.34
N ARG A 307 -8.96 4.72 -11.27
CA ARG A 307 -8.84 4.94 -12.71
C ARG A 307 -9.84 5.93 -13.27
N MET A 308 -11.05 6.00 -12.70
CA MET A 308 -12.05 6.97 -13.11
C MET A 308 -11.63 8.39 -12.71
N VAL A 309 -11.16 8.56 -11.47
CA VAL A 309 -10.67 9.84 -10.96
C VAL A 309 -9.46 10.31 -11.75
N SER A 310 -8.49 9.44 -12.03
CA SER A 310 -7.30 9.80 -12.81
C SER A 310 -7.63 10.27 -14.24
N ARG A 311 -8.77 9.84 -14.81
CA ARG A 311 -9.24 10.29 -16.13
C ARG A 311 -9.96 11.64 -16.10
N ILE A 312 -10.44 12.06 -14.94
CA ILE A 312 -11.11 13.36 -14.78
C ILE A 312 -10.06 14.46 -14.59
N GLU A 313 -8.88 14.12 -14.06
CA GLU A 313 -7.75 15.05 -13.85
C GLU A 313 -6.92 15.32 -15.12
N THR A 314 -7.10 14.56 -16.21
CA THR A 314 -6.41 14.73 -17.50
C THR A 314 -7.30 15.37 -18.55
#